data_AF-A0A8D7A1L7-F1
#
_entry.id   AF-A0A8D7A1L7-F1
#
_cell.length_a   1.000
_cell.length_b   1.000
_cell.length_c   1.000
_cell.angle_alpha   90.00
_cell.angle_beta   90.00
_cell.angle_gamma   90.00
#
_symmetry.space_group_name_H-M   'P 1'
#
loop_
_entity.id
_entity.type
_entity.pdbx_description
1 polymer ?
#
loop_
_entity_poly.entity_id
_entity_poly.type
_entity_poly.pdbx_seq_one_letter_code
_entity_poly.pdbx_strand_id
1 'polypeptide(L)'
;MGRDDDRGAASEVLAEFRALVDGADRKFALVRDLPPGARGPLQLLYFRKAFKAYTRLWQLQQRRRSELVSEGLCRWEIGEVASRIGQLFYGQYQRTSEVRFLLEAYVFYEAIMSRGYFQAAWGSVAPDLKLRYKELRFHVRFLIVALLLNRTDEAVKLADRFRALVDESKAAFSATNFREWKQVVQEISRFLKADAYFKIARPLRYNVIFDAHPSSFPYISRFYTSRVLRLKDALLTSYHRNEIKLAEVTLDTFRMIQCLEWEPSGSFYQVPVKQPSENGALNDQNEASGLIDINLAVDMTDPDLPPNPCKAIIYHPSVSKLIAATATICDELPSDGILLIYISSSGKTDCSVDFQKDVHGNSLNFSKAKHTTQASQKRENSLSHPAADNNPNLSSKIGHYLCLGSQGNGASNNLYPEDLVPFTRKPLFLVIDSDNSRAFKAGLSKLDLNITIHGAERGEASALLLSHEKPLFLSDTNVTSGGSQFTYFLTAPLQAFYQLIGLSSDIEPDVYSNAESLLSSALVEWEVLLCTSNSLDQVWAQILTDPFLRRLILRFIFCRAVLCLLRSTTGDSTVHLPECLPSLPDSVSPKSAVTRNHIHQLAERLGVLNHFHFLDSIRESVQSR
;
A
#
# COMPACT_ATOMS: atom_id res chain seq x y z
N MET A 1 -35.63 42.11 -34.87
CA MET A 1 -36.36 41.13 -34.03
C MET A 1 -35.62 39.79 -34.03
N GLY A 2 -34.43 39.73 -33.42
CA GLY A 2 -33.62 38.50 -33.43
C GLY A 2 -32.50 38.45 -32.38
N ARG A 3 -32.61 39.24 -31.31
CA ARG A 3 -31.63 39.27 -30.20
C ARG A 3 -32.21 38.87 -28.83
N ASP A 4 -33.51 38.62 -28.77
CA ASP A 4 -34.20 38.28 -27.51
C ASP A 4 -34.47 36.76 -27.40
N ASP A 5 -34.68 36.04 -28.51
CA ASP A 5 -34.78 34.57 -28.49
C ASP A 5 -33.43 33.90 -28.15
N ASP A 6 -32.31 34.47 -28.60
CA ASP A 6 -30.97 33.91 -28.39
C ASP A 6 -30.52 34.05 -26.92
N ARG A 7 -31.00 35.09 -26.21
CA ARG A 7 -30.72 35.29 -24.78
C ARG A 7 -31.55 34.36 -23.88
N GLY A 8 -32.77 34.00 -24.29
CA GLY A 8 -33.61 33.02 -23.61
C GLY A 8 -33.10 31.60 -23.76
N ALA A 9 -32.68 31.22 -24.97
CA ALA A 9 -32.09 29.91 -25.26
C ALA A 9 -30.70 29.73 -24.64
N ALA A 10 -29.90 30.79 -24.55
CA ALA A 10 -28.60 30.76 -23.88
C ALA A 10 -28.77 30.45 -22.39
N SER A 11 -29.64 31.17 -21.65
CA SER A 11 -29.80 30.97 -20.20
C SER A 11 -30.29 29.56 -19.83
N GLU A 12 -30.94 28.87 -20.77
CA GLU A 12 -31.36 27.49 -20.66
C GLU A 12 -30.16 26.51 -20.71
N VAL A 13 -29.09 26.84 -21.44
CA VAL A 13 -27.88 26.02 -21.58
C VAL A 13 -27.10 25.93 -20.29
N LEU A 14 -26.88 27.06 -19.62
CA LEU A 14 -26.21 27.06 -18.33
C LEU A 14 -27.08 26.34 -17.29
N ALA A 15 -28.40 26.52 -17.30
CA ALA A 15 -29.32 25.78 -16.44
C ALA A 15 -29.28 24.26 -16.72
N GLU A 16 -29.27 23.83 -17.98
CA GLU A 16 -29.09 22.42 -18.37
C GLU A 16 -27.74 21.88 -17.87
N PHE A 17 -26.66 22.64 -18.06
CA PHE A 17 -25.33 22.26 -17.59
C PHE A 17 -25.32 22.06 -16.06
N ARG A 18 -25.89 22.98 -15.29
CA ARG A 18 -26.02 22.86 -13.82
C ARG A 18 -26.83 21.64 -13.41
N ALA A 19 -27.96 21.39 -14.06
CA ALA A 19 -28.79 20.22 -13.80
C ALA A 19 -28.05 18.90 -14.10
N LEU A 20 -27.24 18.86 -15.17
CA LEU A 20 -26.39 17.72 -15.50
C LEU A 20 -25.26 17.51 -14.47
N VAL A 21 -24.64 18.59 -13.98
CA VAL A 21 -23.66 18.52 -12.87
C VAL A 21 -24.31 17.87 -11.65
N ASP A 22 -25.45 18.38 -11.18
CA ASP A 22 -26.15 17.83 -10.01
C ASP A 22 -26.58 16.37 -10.23
N GLY A 23 -27.01 16.05 -11.44
CA GLY A 23 -27.35 14.69 -11.85
C GLY A 23 -26.16 13.73 -11.87
N ALA A 24 -24.97 14.21 -12.24
CA ALA A 24 -23.73 13.44 -12.24
C ALA A 24 -23.17 13.27 -10.82
N ASP A 25 -23.16 14.34 -10.03
CA ASP A 25 -22.65 14.34 -8.65
C ASP A 25 -23.47 13.41 -7.73
N ARG A 26 -24.80 13.34 -7.91
CA ARG A 26 -25.63 12.36 -7.21
C ARG A 26 -25.23 10.91 -7.53
N LYS A 27 -24.89 10.62 -8.79
CA LYS A 27 -24.42 9.27 -9.19
C LYS A 27 -23.00 9.01 -8.72
N PHE A 28 -22.16 10.03 -8.69
CA PHE A 28 -20.81 9.96 -8.14
C PHE A 28 -20.83 9.63 -6.64
N ALA A 29 -21.72 10.26 -5.86
CA ALA A 29 -21.87 9.98 -4.44
C ALA A 29 -22.18 8.49 -4.18
N LEU A 30 -23.08 7.90 -4.97
CA LEU A 30 -23.40 6.46 -4.89
C LEU A 30 -22.18 5.56 -5.15
N VAL A 31 -21.25 5.98 -6.02
CA VAL A 31 -20.01 5.24 -6.28
C VAL A 31 -19.02 5.38 -5.13
N ARG A 32 -18.88 6.61 -4.60
CA ARG A 32 -17.97 6.92 -3.49
C ARG A 32 -18.36 6.20 -2.20
N ASP A 33 -19.66 6.10 -1.93
CA ASP A 33 -20.17 5.56 -0.67
C ASP A 33 -20.18 4.01 -0.64
N LEU A 34 -19.70 3.35 -1.72
CA LEU A 34 -19.50 1.90 -1.75
C LEU A 34 -18.31 1.49 -0.87
N PRO A 35 -18.42 0.35 -0.14
CA PRO A 35 -17.30 -0.20 0.62
C PRO A 35 -16.03 -0.39 -0.23
N PRO A 36 -14.82 -0.21 0.33
CA PRO A 36 -13.54 -0.37 -0.37
C PRO A 36 -13.29 -1.77 -0.98
N GLY A 37 -14.02 -2.79 -0.52
CA GLY A 37 -13.99 -4.16 -1.07
C GLY A 37 -15.29 -4.61 -1.72
N ALA A 38 -16.27 -3.72 -1.92
CA ALA A 38 -17.50 -4.08 -2.62
C ALA A 38 -17.16 -4.48 -4.06
N ARG A 39 -17.76 -5.57 -4.55
CA ARG A 39 -17.60 -6.10 -5.90
C ARG A 39 -18.95 -6.45 -6.51
N GLY A 40 -18.91 -6.88 -7.77
CA GLY A 40 -20.07 -7.45 -8.45
C GLY A 40 -20.89 -6.48 -9.32
N PRO A 41 -21.98 -6.99 -9.92
CA PRO A 41 -22.71 -6.33 -11.01
C PRO A 41 -23.31 -4.97 -10.63
N LEU A 42 -23.76 -4.84 -9.38
CA LEU A 42 -24.41 -3.62 -8.90
C LEU A 42 -23.43 -2.44 -8.81
N GLN A 43 -22.20 -2.70 -8.35
CA GLN A 43 -21.14 -1.69 -8.35
C GLN A 43 -20.78 -1.26 -9.77
N LEU A 44 -20.55 -2.22 -10.67
CA LEU A 44 -20.23 -1.93 -12.06
C LEU A 44 -21.33 -1.09 -12.73
N LEU A 45 -22.61 -1.33 -12.37
CA LEU A 45 -23.74 -0.53 -12.81
C LEU A 45 -23.65 0.92 -12.32
N TYR A 46 -23.33 1.16 -11.05
CA TYR A 46 -23.17 2.53 -10.51
C TYR A 46 -22.03 3.27 -11.20
N PHE A 47 -20.88 2.62 -11.40
CA PHE A 47 -19.76 3.18 -12.16
C PHE A 47 -20.16 3.54 -13.58
N ARG A 48 -20.78 2.62 -14.33
CA ARG A 48 -21.25 2.87 -15.70
C ARG A 48 -22.23 4.04 -15.76
N LYS A 49 -23.15 4.14 -14.78
CA LYS A 49 -24.10 5.26 -14.69
C LYS A 49 -23.41 6.59 -14.41
N ALA A 50 -22.43 6.62 -13.51
CA ALA A 50 -21.67 7.82 -13.19
C ALA A 50 -20.79 8.26 -14.38
N PHE A 51 -20.01 7.35 -14.97
CA PHE A 51 -19.22 7.61 -16.17
C PHE A 51 -20.08 8.16 -17.30
N LYS A 52 -21.20 7.49 -17.64
CA LYS A 52 -22.11 7.97 -18.69
C LYS A 52 -22.63 9.38 -18.44
N ALA A 53 -22.93 9.72 -17.18
CA ALA A 53 -23.40 11.07 -16.82
C ALA A 53 -22.30 12.12 -17.01
N TYR A 54 -21.07 11.86 -16.53
CA TYR A 54 -19.97 12.78 -16.74
C TYR A 54 -19.50 12.85 -18.19
N THR A 55 -19.57 11.77 -18.97
CA THR A 55 -19.28 11.79 -20.40
C THR A 55 -20.25 12.71 -21.13
N ARG A 56 -21.56 12.63 -20.83
CA ARG A 56 -22.56 13.55 -21.41
C ARG A 56 -22.27 15.01 -21.02
N LEU A 57 -21.97 15.25 -19.75
CA LEU A 57 -21.62 16.58 -19.24
C LEU A 57 -20.35 17.13 -19.93
N TRP A 58 -19.34 16.29 -20.09
CA TRP A 58 -18.08 16.63 -20.74
C TRP A 58 -18.28 16.96 -22.23
N GLN A 59 -19.10 16.20 -22.93
CA GLN A 59 -19.45 16.47 -24.34
C GLN A 59 -20.24 17.77 -24.49
N LEU A 60 -21.19 18.06 -23.60
CA LEU A 60 -21.93 19.32 -23.62
C LEU A 60 -20.99 20.52 -23.48
N GLN A 61 -20.09 20.50 -22.49
CA GLN A 61 -19.17 21.62 -22.29
C GLN A 61 -18.13 21.74 -23.41
N GLN A 62 -17.78 20.66 -24.13
CA GLN A 62 -16.92 20.76 -25.31
C GLN A 62 -17.64 21.44 -26.48
N ARG A 63 -18.87 21.03 -26.76
CA ARG A 63 -19.64 21.51 -27.92
C ARG A 63 -20.10 22.96 -27.76
N ARG A 64 -20.51 23.35 -26.56
CA ARG A 64 -21.14 24.66 -26.27
C ARG A 64 -20.31 25.53 -25.33
N ARG A 65 -18.98 25.40 -25.37
CA ARG A 65 -18.08 26.08 -24.42
C ARG A 65 -18.22 27.61 -24.47
N SER A 66 -18.22 28.18 -25.67
CA SER A 66 -18.28 29.63 -25.88
C SER A 66 -19.55 30.24 -25.28
N GLU A 67 -20.70 29.59 -25.53
CA GLU A 67 -21.99 29.95 -24.95
C GLU A 67 -21.94 29.89 -23.42
N LEU A 68 -21.56 28.75 -22.85
CA LEU A 68 -21.49 28.57 -21.40
C LEU A 68 -20.59 29.60 -20.70
N VAL A 69 -19.43 29.92 -21.28
CA VAL A 69 -18.51 30.92 -20.73
C VAL A 69 -19.11 32.33 -20.81
N SER A 70 -19.81 32.67 -21.91
CA SER A 70 -20.49 33.96 -22.03
C SER A 70 -21.58 34.17 -20.98
N GLU A 71 -22.12 33.08 -20.44
CA GLU A 71 -23.15 33.09 -19.38
C GLU A 71 -22.58 33.02 -17.95
N GLY A 72 -21.27 32.99 -17.80
CA GLY A 72 -20.62 32.97 -16.50
C GLY A 72 -20.18 31.59 -16.00
N LEU A 73 -20.10 30.57 -16.85
CA LEU A 73 -19.39 29.33 -16.51
C LEU A 73 -17.91 29.67 -16.22
N CYS A 74 -17.47 29.39 -15.00
CA CYS A 74 -16.11 29.65 -14.58
C CYS A 74 -15.17 28.51 -14.99
N ARG A 75 -13.91 28.82 -15.30
CA ARG A 75 -12.90 27.81 -15.66
C ARG A 75 -12.76 26.73 -14.58
N TRP A 76 -12.73 27.10 -13.31
CA TRP A 76 -12.57 26.14 -12.21
C TRP A 76 -13.70 25.09 -12.15
N GLU A 77 -14.88 25.39 -12.68
CA GLU A 77 -16.03 24.46 -12.74
C GLU A 77 -15.78 23.36 -13.75
N ILE A 78 -15.17 23.69 -14.89
CA ILE A 78 -14.69 22.71 -15.87
C ILE A 78 -13.58 21.85 -15.23
N GLY A 79 -12.67 22.48 -14.48
CA GLY A 79 -11.63 21.79 -13.73
C GLY A 79 -12.19 20.81 -12.69
N GLU A 80 -13.29 21.16 -12.02
CA GLU A 80 -13.98 20.28 -11.09
C GLU A 80 -14.61 19.07 -11.79
N VAL A 81 -15.28 19.28 -12.94
CA VAL A 81 -15.80 18.17 -13.75
C VAL A 81 -14.68 17.23 -14.19
N ALA A 82 -13.58 17.77 -14.70
CA ALA A 82 -12.39 16.98 -15.06
C ALA A 82 -11.83 16.21 -13.85
N SER A 83 -11.78 16.85 -12.68
CA SER A 83 -11.30 16.21 -11.44
C SER A 83 -12.21 15.07 -11.00
N ARG A 84 -13.53 15.16 -11.23
CA ARG A 84 -14.47 14.07 -10.94
C ARG A 84 -14.31 12.89 -11.90
N ILE A 85 -14.05 13.15 -13.18
CA ILE A 85 -13.75 12.08 -14.15
C ILE A 85 -12.46 11.35 -13.76
N GLY A 86 -11.40 12.10 -13.43
CA GLY A 86 -10.16 11.50 -12.92
C GLY A 86 -10.37 10.68 -11.64
N GLN A 87 -11.25 11.12 -10.74
CA GLN A 87 -11.62 10.34 -9.55
C GLN A 87 -12.38 9.05 -9.89
N LEU A 88 -13.23 9.03 -10.91
CA LEU A 88 -13.91 7.80 -11.35
C LEU A 88 -12.91 6.79 -11.92
N PHE A 89 -11.95 7.25 -12.72
CA PHE A 89 -10.87 6.41 -13.23
C PHE A 89 -10.00 5.86 -12.10
N TYR A 90 -9.58 6.71 -11.17
CA TYR A 90 -8.85 6.27 -9.98
C TYR A 90 -9.64 5.25 -9.16
N GLY A 91 -10.94 5.50 -8.93
CA GLY A 91 -11.81 4.56 -8.21
C GLY A 91 -12.00 3.23 -8.93
N GLN A 92 -11.93 3.21 -10.26
CA GLN A 92 -11.94 1.98 -11.05
C GLN A 92 -10.61 1.22 -10.89
N TYR A 93 -9.47 1.91 -10.94
CA TYR A 93 -8.15 1.33 -10.65
C TYR A 93 -8.10 0.70 -9.25
N GLN A 94 -8.63 1.37 -8.21
CA GLN A 94 -8.66 0.81 -6.85
C GLN A 94 -9.42 -0.53 -6.75
N ARG A 95 -10.28 -0.85 -7.72
CA ARG A 95 -11.10 -2.07 -7.73
C ARG A 95 -10.55 -3.15 -8.65
N THR A 96 -10.03 -2.77 -9.81
CA THR A 96 -9.52 -3.71 -10.81
C THR A 96 -8.01 -3.87 -10.79
N SER A 97 -7.30 -2.93 -10.18
CA SER A 97 -5.83 -2.82 -10.23
C SER A 97 -5.24 -2.75 -11.64
N GLU A 98 -6.05 -2.32 -12.60
CA GLU A 98 -5.62 -2.13 -13.99
C GLU A 98 -5.02 -0.74 -14.17
N VAL A 99 -3.72 -0.70 -14.47
CA VAL A 99 -2.91 0.54 -14.57
C VAL A 99 -3.47 1.52 -15.62
N ARG A 100 -4.14 1.02 -16.67
CA ARG A 100 -4.79 1.87 -17.68
C ARG A 100 -5.73 2.92 -17.07
N PHE A 101 -6.50 2.56 -16.04
CA PHE A 101 -7.40 3.51 -15.39
C PHE A 101 -6.63 4.52 -14.53
N LEU A 102 -5.50 4.12 -13.96
CA LEU A 102 -4.64 5.04 -13.21
C LEU A 102 -3.97 6.07 -14.14
N LEU A 103 -3.57 5.64 -15.35
CA LEU A 103 -3.06 6.52 -16.41
C LEU A 103 -4.11 7.53 -16.87
N GLU A 104 -5.34 7.09 -17.11
CA GLU A 104 -6.43 8.01 -17.48
C GLU A 104 -6.67 9.06 -16.36
N ALA A 105 -6.65 8.65 -15.09
CA ALA A 105 -6.74 9.59 -13.98
C ALA A 105 -5.59 10.62 -13.99
N TYR A 106 -4.37 10.17 -14.29
CA TYR A 106 -3.20 11.04 -14.41
C TYR A 106 -3.37 12.06 -15.53
N VAL A 107 -3.81 11.65 -16.73
CA VAL A 107 -4.03 12.55 -17.87
C VAL A 107 -5.03 13.66 -17.54
N PHE A 108 -6.14 13.31 -16.89
CA PHE A 108 -7.11 14.31 -16.44
C PHE A 108 -6.49 15.29 -15.43
N TYR A 109 -5.71 14.80 -14.48
CA TYR A 109 -5.10 15.66 -13.46
C TYR A 109 -3.98 16.54 -14.01
N GLU A 110 -3.13 16.03 -14.89
CA GLU A 110 -2.11 16.80 -15.59
C GLU A 110 -2.73 17.90 -16.46
N ALA A 111 -3.81 17.58 -17.19
CA ALA A 111 -4.57 18.57 -17.96
C ALA A 111 -5.18 19.66 -17.07
N ILE A 112 -5.62 19.32 -15.86
CA ILE A 112 -6.17 20.31 -14.91
C ILE A 112 -5.08 21.29 -14.47
N MET A 113 -3.91 20.76 -14.13
CA MET A 113 -2.77 21.54 -13.64
C MET A 113 -2.16 22.42 -14.75
N SER A 114 -1.84 21.84 -15.91
CA SER A 114 -1.21 22.53 -17.04
C SER A 114 -2.05 23.69 -17.58
N ARG A 115 -3.37 23.55 -17.60
CA ARG A 115 -4.31 24.57 -18.09
C ARG A 115 -4.73 25.59 -17.03
N GLY A 116 -4.20 25.47 -15.80
CA GLY A 116 -4.43 26.42 -14.73
C GLY A 116 -5.90 26.61 -14.36
N TYR A 117 -6.72 25.55 -14.37
CA TYR A 117 -8.18 25.70 -14.17
C TYR A 117 -8.56 26.35 -12.83
N PHE A 118 -7.73 26.20 -11.79
CA PHE A 118 -7.93 26.84 -10.50
C PHE A 118 -7.28 28.24 -10.37
N GLN A 119 -6.40 28.63 -11.29
CA GLN A 119 -5.65 29.90 -11.19
C GLN A 119 -6.53 31.14 -11.37
N ALA A 120 -7.47 31.10 -12.31
CA ALA A 120 -8.31 32.24 -12.68
C ALA A 120 -9.23 32.74 -11.54
N ALA A 121 -9.49 31.91 -10.52
CA ALA A 121 -10.37 32.28 -9.42
C ALA A 121 -9.71 33.20 -8.37
N TRP A 122 -8.37 33.31 -8.39
CA TRP A 122 -7.59 34.07 -7.42
C TRP A 122 -7.36 35.54 -7.81
N GLY A 123 -7.76 35.94 -9.02
CA GLY A 123 -7.77 37.34 -9.44
C GLY A 123 -8.97 38.14 -8.90
N SER A 124 -9.85 37.52 -8.10
CA SER A 124 -11.04 38.17 -7.53
C SER A 124 -10.72 38.88 -6.21
N VAL A 125 -11.44 39.96 -5.91
CA VAL A 125 -11.25 40.81 -4.71
C VAL A 125 -11.49 40.05 -3.40
N ALA A 126 -12.25 38.96 -3.44
CA ALA A 126 -12.54 38.10 -2.30
C ALA A 126 -12.28 36.62 -2.66
N PRO A 127 -11.11 36.05 -2.29
CA PRO A 127 -10.80 34.66 -2.60
C PRO A 127 -11.78 33.70 -1.90
N ASP A 128 -12.35 32.72 -2.63
CA ASP A 128 -13.28 31.73 -2.07
C ASP A 128 -12.53 30.61 -1.34
N LEU A 129 -12.74 30.51 -0.02
CA LEU A 129 -12.15 29.47 0.82
C LEU A 129 -12.60 28.05 0.40
N LYS A 130 -13.85 27.87 -0.03
CA LYS A 130 -14.35 26.56 -0.46
C LYS A 130 -13.62 26.08 -1.70
N LEU A 131 -13.42 26.99 -2.66
CA LEU A 131 -12.64 26.69 -3.85
C LEU A 131 -11.18 26.37 -3.51
N ARG A 132 -10.59 27.05 -2.52
CA ARG A 132 -9.22 26.73 -2.08
C ARG A 132 -9.11 25.30 -1.55
N TYR A 133 -10.09 24.85 -0.77
CA TYR A 133 -10.11 23.46 -0.31
C TYR A 133 -10.33 22.46 -1.47
N LYS A 134 -11.07 22.82 -2.52
CA LYS A 134 -11.17 21.98 -3.72
C LYS A 134 -9.81 21.83 -4.40
N GLU A 135 -9.08 22.93 -4.57
CA GLU A 135 -7.74 22.95 -5.16
C GLU A 135 -6.72 22.14 -4.34
N LEU A 136 -6.71 22.31 -3.01
CA LEU A 136 -5.84 21.56 -2.10
C LEU A 136 -6.12 20.04 -2.18
N ARG A 137 -7.39 19.63 -2.16
CA ARG A 137 -7.76 18.21 -2.30
C ARG A 137 -7.39 17.65 -3.67
N PHE A 138 -7.49 18.46 -4.73
CA PHE A 138 -7.07 18.06 -6.08
C PHE A 138 -5.56 17.74 -6.11
N HIS A 139 -4.71 18.62 -5.57
CA HIS A 139 -3.27 18.40 -5.55
C HIS A 139 -2.86 17.11 -4.83
N VAL A 140 -3.47 16.83 -3.66
CA VAL A 140 -3.20 15.57 -2.93
C VAL A 140 -3.60 14.34 -3.75
N ARG A 141 -4.76 14.38 -4.44
CA ARG A 141 -5.18 13.27 -5.31
C ARG A 141 -4.24 13.07 -6.49
N PHE A 142 -3.78 14.16 -7.10
CA PHE A 142 -2.84 14.07 -8.21
C PHE A 142 -1.51 13.48 -7.76
N LEU A 143 -1.00 13.91 -6.60
CA LEU A 143 0.22 13.39 -6.00
C LEU A 143 0.11 11.87 -5.72
N ILE A 144 -1.02 11.40 -5.19
CA ILE A 144 -1.25 9.96 -4.97
C ILE A 144 -1.21 9.18 -6.29
N VAL A 145 -1.83 9.70 -7.35
CA VAL A 145 -1.82 9.04 -8.66
C VAL A 145 -0.41 9.03 -9.26
N ALA A 146 0.35 10.13 -9.17
CA ALA A 146 1.74 10.19 -9.61
C ALA A 146 2.62 9.18 -8.87
N LEU A 147 2.47 9.08 -7.54
CA LEU A 147 3.16 8.08 -6.72
C LEU A 147 2.82 6.65 -7.12
N LEU A 148 1.54 6.35 -7.31
CA LEU A 148 1.12 5.00 -7.68
C LEU A 148 1.65 4.61 -9.07
N LEU A 149 1.77 5.55 -10.00
CA LEU A 149 2.41 5.35 -11.32
C LEU A 149 3.95 5.34 -11.28
N ASN A 150 4.57 5.38 -10.10
CA ASN A 150 6.02 5.44 -9.93
C ASN A 150 6.68 6.66 -10.62
N ARG A 151 5.95 7.79 -10.75
CA ARG A 151 6.46 9.06 -11.29
C ARG A 151 7.01 9.92 -10.15
N THR A 152 8.15 9.51 -9.61
CA THR A 152 8.79 10.11 -8.43
C THR A 152 9.09 11.61 -8.60
N ASP A 153 9.67 12.01 -9.74
CA ASP A 153 9.98 13.41 -10.02
C ASP A 153 8.73 14.30 -10.02
N GLU A 154 7.64 13.83 -10.65
CA GLU A 154 6.37 14.54 -10.65
C GLU A 154 5.74 14.58 -9.25
N ALA A 155 5.84 13.48 -8.48
CA ALA A 155 5.37 13.47 -7.10
C ALA A 155 6.10 14.50 -6.22
N VAL A 156 7.41 14.67 -6.39
CA VAL A 156 8.21 15.69 -5.69
C VAL A 156 7.79 17.10 -6.12
N LYS A 157 7.66 17.37 -7.42
CA LYS A 157 7.16 18.67 -7.93
C LYS A 157 5.77 19.01 -7.37
N LEU A 158 4.87 18.04 -7.35
CA LEU A 158 3.52 18.20 -6.80
C LEU A 158 3.54 18.46 -5.29
N ALA A 159 4.44 17.82 -4.54
CA ALA A 159 4.60 18.03 -3.11
C ALA A 159 5.09 19.46 -2.80
N ASP A 160 6.06 19.95 -3.57
CA ASP A 160 6.57 21.31 -3.43
C ASP A 160 5.52 22.35 -3.80
N ARG A 161 4.79 22.14 -4.90
CA ARG A 161 3.66 23.00 -5.27
C ARG A 161 2.57 23.00 -4.21
N PHE A 162 2.24 21.83 -3.65
CA PHE A 162 1.24 21.71 -2.59
C PHE A 162 1.67 22.45 -1.31
N ARG A 163 2.95 22.36 -0.92
CA ARG A 163 3.51 23.12 0.21
C ARG A 163 3.34 24.62 -0.02
N ALA A 164 3.76 25.12 -1.18
CA ALA A 164 3.60 26.52 -1.56
C ALA A 164 2.12 26.94 -1.53
N LEU A 165 1.22 26.12 -2.08
CA LEU A 165 -0.22 26.38 -2.08
C LEU A 165 -0.82 26.48 -0.67
N VAL A 166 -0.37 25.63 0.26
CA VAL A 166 -0.80 25.70 1.67
C VAL A 166 -0.30 26.99 2.34
N ASP A 167 0.89 27.46 2.00
CA ASP A 167 1.44 28.72 2.54
C ASP A 167 0.75 29.96 1.94
N GLU A 168 0.50 29.96 0.62
CA GLU A 168 -0.34 30.94 -0.07
C GLU A 168 -1.75 31.02 0.56
N SER A 169 -2.33 29.86 0.90
CA SER A 169 -3.65 29.79 1.53
C SER A 169 -3.66 30.40 2.93
N LYS A 170 -2.62 30.18 3.74
CA LYS A 170 -2.51 30.82 5.07
C LYS A 170 -2.40 32.33 4.96
N ALA A 171 -1.64 32.82 3.98
CA ALA A 171 -1.47 34.25 3.75
C ALA A 171 -2.80 34.90 3.29
N ALA A 172 -3.52 34.25 2.37
CA ALA A 172 -4.79 34.74 1.86
C ALA A 172 -5.95 34.66 2.88
N PHE A 173 -5.90 33.71 3.82
CA PHE A 173 -6.96 33.44 4.78
C PHE A 173 -6.42 33.43 6.22
N SER A 174 -5.93 34.57 6.70
CA SER A 174 -5.29 34.71 8.03
C SER A 174 -6.19 34.30 9.21
N ALA A 175 -7.52 34.42 9.07
CA ALA A 175 -8.49 34.01 10.08
C ALA A 175 -8.77 32.50 10.11
N THR A 176 -8.30 31.72 9.13
CA THR A 176 -8.59 30.28 9.00
C THR A 176 -7.43 29.43 9.51
N ASN A 177 -7.75 28.39 10.28
CA ASN A 177 -6.74 27.45 10.77
C ASN A 177 -6.42 26.36 9.71
N PHE A 178 -5.20 26.34 9.20
CA PHE A 178 -4.71 25.33 8.25
C PHE A 178 -3.91 24.19 8.91
N ARG A 179 -4.10 23.90 10.20
CA ARG A 179 -3.36 22.86 10.93
C ARG A 179 -3.43 21.48 10.26
N GLU A 180 -4.62 21.06 9.82
CA GLU A 180 -4.80 19.78 9.14
C GLU A 180 -3.99 19.71 7.84
N TRP A 181 -4.00 20.78 7.05
CA TRP A 181 -3.22 20.87 5.82
C TRP A 181 -1.71 20.91 6.07
N LYS A 182 -1.26 21.56 7.14
CA LYS A 182 0.15 21.48 7.59
C LYS A 182 0.53 20.04 7.95
N GLN A 183 -0.36 19.29 8.60
CA GLN A 183 -0.14 17.88 8.88
C GLN A 183 -0.03 17.07 7.59
N VAL A 184 -0.88 17.31 6.59
CA VAL A 184 -0.78 16.64 5.27
C VAL A 184 0.56 16.94 4.59
N VAL A 185 1.05 18.19 4.64
CA VAL A 185 2.39 18.54 4.11
C VAL A 185 3.50 17.73 4.81
N GLN A 186 3.41 17.58 6.14
CA GLN A 186 4.36 16.76 6.90
C GLN A 186 4.26 15.28 6.55
N GLU A 187 3.04 14.74 6.41
CA GLU A 187 2.80 13.36 5.99
C GLU A 187 3.41 13.09 4.61
N ILE A 188 3.13 13.95 3.61
CA ILE A 188 3.75 13.88 2.27
C ILE A 188 5.28 13.90 2.37
N SER A 189 5.84 14.84 3.13
CA SER A 189 7.29 15.00 3.22
C SER A 189 7.96 13.80 3.90
N ARG A 190 7.33 13.21 4.93
CA ARG A 190 7.81 11.98 5.58
C ARG A 190 7.71 10.79 4.62
N PHE A 191 6.60 10.68 3.89
CA PHE A 191 6.37 9.60 2.93
C PHE A 191 7.41 9.62 1.81
N LEU A 192 7.56 10.76 1.13
CA LEU A 192 8.53 10.91 0.04
C LEU A 192 9.97 10.70 0.52
N LYS A 193 10.32 11.15 1.73
CA LYS A 193 11.65 10.93 2.29
C LYS A 193 11.92 9.44 2.57
N ALA A 194 10.91 8.70 3.05
CA ALA A 194 11.04 7.28 3.33
C ALA A 194 11.06 6.43 2.05
N ASP A 195 10.35 6.86 1.01
CA ASP A 195 10.31 6.20 -0.30
C ASP A 195 11.57 6.50 -1.13
N ALA A 196 12.01 7.78 -1.17
CA ALA A 196 13.22 8.22 -1.87
C ALA A 196 14.52 7.94 -1.11
N TYR A 197 14.50 7.02 -0.13
CA TYR A 197 15.70 6.69 0.65
C TYR A 197 16.85 6.21 -0.25
N PHE A 198 16.58 5.65 -1.44
CA PHE A 198 17.60 5.40 -2.46
C PHE A 198 17.29 6.19 -3.75
N LYS A 199 18.24 7.01 -4.21
CA LYS A 199 18.11 7.75 -5.50
C LYS A 199 18.31 6.86 -6.72
N ILE A 200 19.04 5.75 -6.55
CA ILE A 200 19.29 4.70 -7.56
C ILE A 200 18.32 3.53 -7.30
N ALA A 201 17.10 3.83 -6.86
CA ALA A 201 16.12 2.80 -6.53
C ALA A 201 15.51 2.22 -7.81
N ARG A 202 15.59 0.89 -7.95
CA ARG A 202 14.77 0.16 -8.92
C ARG A 202 13.27 0.31 -8.60
N PRO A 203 12.41 0.12 -9.61
CA PRO A 203 10.99 -0.03 -9.37
C PRO A 203 10.72 -1.18 -8.40
N LEU A 204 9.81 -0.96 -7.46
CA LEU A 204 9.30 -2.01 -6.58
C LEU A 204 8.49 -3.05 -7.38
N ARG A 205 7.97 -2.68 -8.55
CA ARG A 205 7.19 -3.52 -9.46
C ARG A 205 8.00 -4.64 -10.08
N TYR A 206 7.30 -5.64 -10.62
CA TYR A 206 7.91 -6.80 -11.24
C TYR A 206 8.63 -6.40 -12.53
N ASN A 207 9.92 -6.69 -12.62
CA ASN A 207 10.73 -6.34 -13.78
C ASN A 207 11.49 -7.57 -14.29
N VAL A 208 11.25 -7.96 -15.54
CA VAL A 208 11.79 -9.19 -16.17
C VAL A 208 13.32 -9.19 -16.27
N ILE A 209 13.99 -8.04 -16.18
CA ILE A 209 15.46 -7.97 -16.17
C ILE A 209 16.02 -8.59 -14.88
N PHE A 210 15.25 -8.58 -13.79
CA PHE A 210 15.75 -8.81 -12.44
C PHE A 210 14.96 -9.86 -11.67
N ASP A 211 13.69 -10.00 -12.02
CA ASP A 211 12.83 -11.08 -11.60
C ASP A 211 12.82 -12.15 -12.71
N ALA A 212 12.60 -13.41 -12.34
CA ALA A 212 12.52 -14.50 -13.31
C ALA A 212 11.47 -14.21 -14.40
N HIS A 213 11.60 -14.73 -15.61
CA HIS A 213 10.55 -14.50 -16.62
C HIS A 213 9.21 -15.10 -16.16
N PRO A 214 8.05 -14.43 -16.35
CA PRO A 214 6.76 -15.03 -16.00
C PRO A 214 6.44 -16.36 -16.70
N SER A 215 7.03 -16.62 -17.87
CA SER A 215 6.93 -17.88 -18.61
C SER A 215 8.01 -18.90 -18.21
N SER A 216 8.90 -18.57 -17.27
CA SER A 216 9.76 -19.57 -16.65
C SER A 216 8.84 -20.50 -15.87
N PHE A 217 8.46 -21.61 -16.50
CA PHE A 217 7.75 -22.69 -15.86
C PHE A 217 8.80 -23.54 -15.15
N PRO A 218 8.99 -23.37 -13.84
CA PRO A 218 9.75 -24.36 -13.11
C PRO A 218 9.07 -25.70 -13.32
N TYR A 219 9.76 -26.63 -13.97
CA TYR A 219 9.29 -27.99 -14.19
C TYR A 219 9.28 -28.70 -12.84
N ILE A 220 8.26 -28.46 -12.01
CA ILE A 220 8.09 -29.17 -10.73
C ILE A 220 7.50 -30.55 -11.03
N SER A 221 8.35 -31.40 -11.61
CA SER A 221 7.95 -32.64 -12.28
C SER A 221 7.26 -33.67 -11.41
N ARG A 222 7.40 -33.52 -10.10
CA ARG A 222 6.73 -34.39 -9.16
C ARG A 222 5.24 -34.05 -8.98
N PHE A 223 4.81 -32.85 -9.34
CA PHE A 223 3.48 -32.33 -9.03
C PHE A 223 2.61 -32.06 -10.27
N TYR A 224 2.80 -32.81 -11.37
CA TYR A 224 1.98 -32.68 -12.60
C TYR A 224 0.48 -32.74 -12.40
N THR A 225 0.02 -33.39 -11.33
CA THR A 225 -1.39 -33.53 -10.98
C THR A 225 -1.87 -32.47 -9.98
N SER A 226 -1.00 -31.56 -9.53
CA SER A 226 -1.37 -30.54 -8.56
C SER A 226 -1.99 -29.31 -9.23
N ARG A 227 -3.03 -28.78 -8.60
CA ARG A 227 -3.71 -27.53 -8.99
C ARG A 227 -2.71 -26.37 -8.96
N VAL A 228 -2.39 -25.84 -10.13
CA VAL A 228 -1.55 -24.64 -10.30
C VAL A 228 -2.36 -23.41 -9.89
N LEU A 229 -1.87 -22.64 -8.92
CA LEU A 229 -2.55 -21.47 -8.38
C LEU A 229 -1.97 -20.18 -8.95
N ARG A 230 -2.84 -19.20 -9.20
CA ARG A 230 -2.48 -17.86 -9.66
C ARG A 230 -3.04 -16.82 -8.71
N LEU A 231 -2.24 -15.82 -8.38
CA LEU A 231 -2.65 -14.72 -7.54
C LEU A 231 -3.71 -13.91 -8.28
N LYS A 232 -4.94 -13.94 -7.78
CA LYS A 232 -6.06 -13.15 -8.33
C LYS A 232 -6.32 -11.91 -7.48
N ASP A 233 -6.15 -12.05 -6.18
CA ASP A 233 -6.57 -11.08 -5.20
C ASP A 233 -5.57 -10.91 -4.08
N ALA A 234 -5.41 -9.67 -3.63
CA ALA A 234 -4.59 -9.31 -2.48
C ALA A 234 -5.37 -8.37 -1.56
N LEU A 235 -5.47 -8.73 -0.28
CA LEU A 235 -6.04 -7.93 0.78
C LEU A 235 -4.90 -7.38 1.65
N LEU A 236 -4.73 -6.06 1.63
CA LEU A 236 -3.60 -5.38 2.25
C LEU A 236 -4.07 -4.52 3.41
N THR A 237 -3.51 -4.72 4.59
CA THR A 237 -3.83 -3.92 5.76
C THR A 237 -2.61 -3.68 6.65
N SER A 238 -2.57 -2.50 7.26
CA SER A 238 -1.51 -2.06 8.16
C SER A 238 -2.09 -1.31 9.34
N TYR A 239 -1.55 -1.56 10.53
CA TYR A 239 -1.83 -0.78 11.73
C TYR A 239 -0.67 -0.80 12.72
N HIS A 240 0.05 0.32 12.79
CA HIS A 240 1.03 0.66 13.80
C HIS A 240 0.80 2.08 14.28
N ARG A 241 1.39 2.41 15.43
CA ARG A 241 1.35 3.79 15.92
C ARG A 241 2.28 4.66 15.10
N ASN A 242 1.82 5.84 14.71
CA ASN A 242 2.60 6.83 13.96
C ASN A 242 3.15 6.32 12.62
N GLU A 243 2.42 5.43 11.94
CA GLU A 243 2.78 4.96 10.60
C GLU A 243 2.99 6.10 9.62
N ILE A 244 4.02 5.95 8.79
CA ILE A 244 4.20 6.79 7.62
C ILE A 244 3.10 6.44 6.63
N LYS A 245 2.33 7.44 6.24
CA LYS A 245 1.18 7.29 5.37
C LYS A 245 0.97 8.52 4.51
N LEU A 246 0.21 8.33 3.46
CA LEU A 246 -0.37 9.38 2.64
C LEU A 246 -1.85 9.04 2.43
N ALA A 247 -2.73 9.86 3.00
CA ALA A 247 -4.16 9.59 3.05
C ALA A 247 -4.48 8.21 3.65
N GLU A 248 -5.02 7.29 2.86
CA GLU A 248 -5.42 5.93 3.28
C GLU A 248 -4.35 4.86 2.97
N VAL A 249 -3.22 5.26 2.37
CA VAL A 249 -2.14 4.34 1.97
C VAL A 249 -0.96 4.51 2.93
N THR A 250 -0.62 3.46 3.66
CA THR A 250 0.60 3.41 4.49
C THR A 250 1.81 3.11 3.62
N LEU A 251 3.02 3.42 4.09
CA LEU A 251 4.26 3.12 3.36
C LEU A 251 4.38 1.61 3.03
N ASP A 252 4.03 0.76 3.99
CA ASP A 252 4.14 -0.69 3.83
C ASP A 252 3.08 -1.25 2.87
N THR A 253 1.84 -0.75 2.93
CA THR A 253 0.81 -1.10 1.94
C THR A 253 1.16 -0.58 0.55
N PHE A 254 1.73 0.63 0.44
CA PHE A 254 2.25 1.16 -0.83
C PHE A 254 3.31 0.25 -1.43
N ARG A 255 4.30 -0.17 -0.63
CA ARG A 255 5.35 -1.09 -1.08
C ARG A 255 4.79 -2.42 -1.58
N MET A 256 3.81 -2.99 -0.87
CA MET A 256 3.13 -4.21 -1.30
C MET A 256 2.30 -4.01 -2.56
N ILE A 257 1.60 -2.87 -2.71
CA ILE A 257 0.86 -2.54 -3.95
C ILE A 257 1.81 -2.54 -5.13
N GLN A 258 2.91 -1.80 -5.03
CA GLN A 258 3.89 -1.72 -6.11
C GLN A 258 4.53 -3.09 -6.38
N CYS A 259 4.86 -3.86 -5.35
CA CYS A 259 5.45 -5.20 -5.49
C CYS A 259 4.55 -6.21 -6.23
N LEU A 260 3.23 -5.96 -6.24
CA LEU A 260 2.19 -6.78 -6.87
C LEU A 260 1.65 -6.15 -8.17
N GLU A 261 2.48 -5.37 -8.86
CA GLU A 261 2.20 -4.82 -10.19
C GLU A 261 3.33 -5.13 -11.17
N TRP A 262 2.96 -5.30 -12.43
CA TRP A 262 3.91 -5.36 -13.54
C TRP A 262 4.56 -4.01 -13.76
N GLU A 263 5.89 -3.99 -13.91
CA GLU A 263 6.58 -2.81 -14.46
C GLU A 263 6.16 -2.69 -15.93
N PRO A 264 5.51 -1.61 -16.34
CA PRO A 264 5.17 -1.40 -17.74
C PRO A 264 6.49 -1.06 -18.44
N SER A 265 7.06 -2.05 -19.15
CA SER A 265 8.25 -1.98 -20.02
C SER A 265 9.15 -0.76 -19.75
N GLY A 266 10.19 -0.95 -18.92
CA GLY A 266 11.02 0.09 -18.28
C GLY A 266 11.84 1.06 -19.15
N SER A 267 11.38 1.41 -20.35
CA SER A 267 11.88 2.51 -21.17
C SER A 267 10.75 3.39 -21.77
N PHE A 268 9.49 2.94 -21.74
CA PHE A 268 8.36 3.61 -22.40
C PHE A 268 7.71 4.73 -21.57
N TYR A 269 8.12 4.92 -20.30
CA TYR A 269 7.74 6.08 -19.50
C TYR A 269 8.56 7.33 -19.79
N GLN A 270 9.49 7.32 -20.76
CA GLN A 270 9.89 8.57 -21.39
C GLN A 270 8.68 9.09 -22.16
N VAL A 271 8.02 10.11 -21.58
CA VAL A 271 7.07 10.96 -22.30
C VAL A 271 7.72 11.28 -23.64
N PRO A 272 7.09 11.00 -24.80
CA PRO A 272 7.65 11.46 -26.06
C PRO A 272 7.83 12.96 -25.92
N VAL A 273 9.09 13.39 -25.92
CA VAL A 273 9.44 14.80 -25.96
C VAL A 273 8.73 15.33 -27.19
N LYS A 274 7.67 16.15 -27.00
CA LYS A 274 7.08 16.91 -28.10
C LYS A 274 8.21 17.76 -28.64
N GLN A 275 8.85 17.29 -29.72
CA GLN A 275 9.75 18.14 -30.48
C GLN A 275 8.91 19.35 -30.90
N PRO A 276 9.39 20.58 -30.67
CA PRO A 276 8.69 21.75 -31.16
C PRO A 276 8.73 21.66 -32.69
N SER A 277 7.61 21.32 -33.32
CA SER A 277 7.48 21.48 -34.75
C SER A 277 7.56 22.98 -35.03
N GLU A 278 8.70 23.42 -35.55
CA GLU A 278 8.84 24.72 -36.19
C GLU A 278 7.81 24.79 -37.32
N ASN A 279 6.66 25.40 -37.04
CA ASN A 279 5.82 26.16 -37.96
C ASN A 279 4.61 26.68 -37.19
N GLY A 280 4.58 28.00 -37.00
CA GLY A 280 3.51 28.70 -36.30
C GLY A 280 2.19 28.65 -37.08
N ALA A 281 1.22 27.92 -36.53
CA ALA A 281 -0.20 28.17 -36.70
C ALA A 281 -0.93 27.59 -35.48
N LEU A 282 -1.45 28.46 -34.61
CA LEU A 282 -2.33 28.08 -33.51
C LEU A 282 -3.64 27.53 -34.08
N ASN A 283 -3.70 26.22 -34.31
CA ASN A 283 -4.95 25.52 -34.58
C ASN A 283 -5.58 25.08 -33.24
N ASP A 284 -6.48 25.93 -32.74
CA ASP A 284 -7.27 25.76 -31.51
C ASP A 284 -8.38 24.67 -31.60
N GLN A 285 -8.22 23.65 -32.45
CA GLN A 285 -9.29 22.72 -32.83
C GLN A 285 -8.97 21.23 -32.62
N ASN A 286 -7.83 20.87 -32.04
CA ASN A 286 -7.53 19.47 -31.66
C ASN A 286 -7.04 19.39 -30.20
N GLU A 287 -7.30 18.24 -29.55
CA GLU A 287 -6.77 17.81 -28.25
C GLU A 287 -7.53 18.24 -26.97
N ALA A 288 -8.80 17.84 -26.91
CA ALA A 288 -9.42 17.42 -25.65
C ALA A 288 -10.13 16.06 -25.78
N SER A 289 -9.56 15.14 -26.57
CA SER A 289 -9.88 13.74 -26.39
C SER A 289 -9.26 13.29 -25.07
N GLY A 290 -10.07 13.23 -24.01
CA GLY A 290 -9.74 12.48 -22.79
C GLY A 290 -9.89 10.97 -22.98
N LEU A 291 -9.72 10.48 -24.22
CA LEU A 291 -9.25 9.14 -24.48
C LEU A 291 -7.79 9.30 -24.85
N ILE A 292 -6.89 8.69 -24.07
CA ILE A 292 -5.61 8.27 -24.59
C ILE A 292 -5.87 7.57 -25.94
N ASP A 293 -5.04 7.82 -26.94
CA ASP A 293 -5.02 6.99 -28.15
C ASP A 293 -4.91 5.54 -27.65
N ILE A 294 -5.97 4.72 -27.77
CA ILE A 294 -6.08 3.41 -27.10
C ILE A 294 -4.81 2.57 -27.33
N ASN A 295 -4.13 2.84 -28.44
CA ASN A 295 -2.81 2.37 -28.82
C ASN A 295 -1.72 2.66 -27.75
N LEU A 296 -1.60 3.85 -27.16
CA LEU A 296 -0.56 4.18 -26.18
C LEU A 296 -0.70 3.40 -24.85
N ALA A 297 -1.93 3.08 -24.43
CA ALA A 297 -2.17 2.26 -23.23
C ALA A 297 -1.95 0.76 -23.51
N VAL A 298 -2.21 0.32 -24.74
CA VAL A 298 -1.92 -1.04 -25.23
C VAL A 298 -0.41 -1.23 -25.45
N ASP A 299 0.29 -0.21 -25.94
CA ASP A 299 1.73 -0.20 -26.22
C ASP A 299 2.58 -0.22 -24.93
N MET A 300 2.03 0.24 -23.80
CA MET A 300 2.72 0.26 -22.50
C MET A 300 2.56 -1.01 -21.68
N THR A 301 1.64 -1.91 -22.04
CA THR A 301 1.44 -3.19 -21.36
C THR A 301 1.84 -4.32 -22.29
N ASP A 302 2.83 -5.12 -21.88
CA ASP A 302 3.17 -6.35 -22.60
C ASP A 302 1.92 -7.25 -22.65
N PRO A 303 1.36 -7.52 -23.85
CA PRO A 303 0.13 -8.30 -24.00
C PRO A 303 0.31 -9.77 -23.59
N ASP A 304 1.54 -10.25 -23.50
CA ASP A 304 1.86 -11.61 -23.08
C ASP A 304 1.86 -11.77 -21.55
N LEU A 305 1.81 -10.65 -20.79
CA LEU A 305 1.71 -10.67 -19.34
C LEU A 305 0.26 -10.87 -18.87
N PRO A 306 0.04 -11.68 -17.82
CA PRO A 306 -1.29 -11.82 -17.23
C PRO A 306 -1.74 -10.52 -16.55
N PRO A 307 -3.04 -10.31 -16.32
CA PRO A 307 -3.52 -9.12 -15.62
C PRO A 307 -2.96 -9.04 -14.20
N ASN A 308 -2.81 -7.81 -13.68
CA ASN A 308 -2.46 -7.58 -12.28
C ASN A 308 -3.50 -8.22 -11.34
N PRO A 309 -3.07 -8.73 -10.16
CA PRO A 309 -4.02 -9.12 -9.13
C PRO A 309 -4.77 -7.91 -8.60
N CYS A 310 -6.05 -8.08 -8.29
CA CYS A 310 -6.90 -7.06 -7.68
C CYS A 310 -6.48 -6.81 -6.23
N LYS A 311 -6.17 -5.56 -5.88
CA LYS A 311 -5.66 -5.17 -4.57
C LYS A 311 -6.72 -4.38 -3.80
N ALA A 312 -7.17 -4.92 -2.66
CA ALA A 312 -8.06 -4.24 -1.74
C ALA A 312 -7.26 -3.74 -0.52
N ILE A 313 -7.38 -2.45 -0.20
CA ILE A 313 -6.70 -1.83 0.95
C ILE A 313 -7.74 -1.58 2.04
N ILE A 314 -7.44 -2.03 3.26
CA ILE A 314 -8.25 -1.69 4.43
C ILE A 314 -7.43 -0.78 5.34
N TYR A 315 -7.77 0.51 5.31
CA TYR A 315 -7.18 1.50 6.21
C TYR A 315 -7.94 1.53 7.54
N HIS A 316 -7.22 1.51 8.67
CA HIS A 316 -7.78 1.31 10.02
C HIS A 316 -8.73 0.10 10.08
N PRO A 317 -8.19 -1.12 9.88
CA PRO A 317 -9.00 -2.33 9.84
C PRO A 317 -9.76 -2.53 11.15
N SER A 318 -11.08 -2.68 11.11
CA SER A 318 -11.75 -3.47 12.15
C SER A 318 -11.69 -4.94 11.74
N VAL A 319 -11.62 -5.84 12.72
CA VAL A 319 -11.66 -7.29 12.46
C VAL A 319 -12.89 -7.63 11.62
N SER A 320 -14.06 -7.05 11.92
CA SER A 320 -15.28 -7.26 11.13
C SER A 320 -15.16 -6.79 9.68
N LYS A 321 -14.49 -5.64 9.42
CA LYS A 321 -14.25 -5.16 8.05
C LYS A 321 -13.31 -6.10 7.29
N LEU A 322 -12.26 -6.59 7.96
CA LEU A 322 -11.33 -7.55 7.39
C LEU A 322 -12.05 -8.83 7.00
N ILE A 323 -12.78 -9.45 7.95
CA ILE A 323 -13.57 -10.67 7.74
C ILE A 323 -14.58 -10.50 6.59
N ALA A 324 -15.32 -9.39 6.56
CA ALA A 324 -16.31 -9.15 5.51
C ALA A 324 -15.67 -9.01 4.13
N ALA A 325 -14.52 -8.33 4.03
CA ALA A 325 -13.78 -8.21 2.78
C ALA A 325 -13.20 -9.56 2.34
N THR A 326 -12.59 -10.32 3.25
CA THR A 326 -12.07 -11.67 2.97
C THR A 326 -13.19 -12.59 2.48
N ALA A 327 -14.36 -12.59 3.13
CA ALA A 327 -15.51 -13.38 2.70
C ALA A 327 -15.97 -13.02 1.28
N THR A 328 -16.12 -11.72 1.00
CA THR A 328 -16.54 -11.22 -0.32
C THR A 328 -15.56 -11.66 -1.41
N ILE A 329 -14.25 -11.58 -1.14
CA ILE A 329 -13.23 -12.00 -2.11
C ILE A 329 -13.23 -13.52 -2.29
N CYS A 330 -13.31 -14.30 -1.20
CA CYS A 330 -13.32 -15.76 -1.26
C CYS A 330 -14.51 -16.32 -2.06
N ASP A 331 -15.69 -15.69 -1.96
CA ASP A 331 -16.89 -16.09 -2.72
C ASP A 331 -16.71 -15.91 -4.23
N GLU A 332 -16.00 -14.87 -4.65
CA GLU A 332 -15.72 -14.58 -6.07
C GLU A 332 -14.41 -15.21 -6.58
N LEU A 333 -13.60 -15.82 -5.70
CA LEU A 333 -12.29 -16.37 -6.06
C LEU A 333 -12.43 -17.62 -6.97
N PRO A 334 -11.82 -17.61 -8.17
CA PRO A 334 -11.95 -18.71 -9.13
C PRO A 334 -11.23 -19.98 -8.68
N SER A 335 -11.50 -21.10 -9.37
CA SER A 335 -10.90 -22.40 -9.05
C SER A 335 -9.42 -22.50 -9.35
N ASP A 336 -8.76 -21.53 -9.97
CA ASP A 336 -7.29 -21.44 -10.09
C ASP A 336 -6.72 -20.32 -9.21
N GLY A 337 -7.58 -19.62 -8.45
CA GLY A 337 -7.20 -18.43 -7.69
C GLY A 337 -6.67 -18.75 -6.29
N ILE A 338 -5.67 -17.97 -5.89
CA ILE A 338 -5.21 -17.84 -4.49
C ILE A 338 -5.39 -16.39 -4.03
N LEU A 339 -5.78 -16.21 -2.77
CA LEU A 339 -5.89 -14.92 -2.09
C LEU A 339 -4.65 -14.68 -1.23
N LEU A 340 -3.97 -13.56 -1.48
CA LEU A 340 -2.93 -13.03 -0.59
C LEU A 340 -3.57 -12.16 0.50
N ILE A 341 -3.31 -12.42 1.78
CA ILE A 341 -3.66 -11.51 2.88
C ILE A 341 -2.37 -11.04 3.53
N TYR A 342 -2.12 -9.73 3.45
CA TYR A 342 -0.98 -9.07 4.08
C TYR A 342 -1.47 -8.25 5.27
N ILE A 343 -0.89 -8.51 6.44
CA ILE A 343 -1.22 -7.84 7.69
C ILE A 343 0.08 -7.36 8.34
N SER A 344 0.28 -6.04 8.39
CA SER A 344 1.32 -5.43 9.20
C SER A 344 0.71 -4.82 10.45
N SER A 345 1.03 -5.34 11.64
CA SER A 345 0.49 -4.79 12.88
C SER A 345 1.24 -5.24 14.12
N SER A 346 1.15 -4.49 15.20
CA SER A 346 1.72 -4.92 16.48
C SER A 346 0.83 -5.92 17.21
N GLY A 347 1.43 -6.90 17.88
CA GLY A 347 0.76 -7.78 18.85
C GLY A 347 0.63 -7.19 20.24
N LYS A 348 1.14 -5.98 20.50
CA LYS A 348 1.04 -5.31 21.81
C LYS A 348 -0.14 -4.36 21.84
N THR A 349 -1.05 -4.60 22.78
CA THR A 349 -1.98 -3.57 23.25
C THR A 349 -1.23 -2.69 24.22
N ASP A 350 -0.56 -1.64 23.75
CA ASP A 350 -0.06 -0.61 24.65
C ASP A 350 -1.25 0.21 25.21
N CYS A 351 -2.07 -0.38 26.05
CA CYS A 351 -2.97 0.37 26.91
C CYS A 351 -2.20 0.82 28.16
N SER A 352 -1.21 1.71 27.98
CA SER A 352 -0.86 2.68 29.03
C SER A 352 -1.02 4.06 28.41
N VAL A 353 -2.08 4.74 28.82
CA VAL A 353 -2.23 6.17 28.58
C VAL A 353 -1.33 6.84 29.62
N ASP A 354 -0.04 6.97 29.31
CA ASP A 354 0.84 7.86 30.05
C ASP A 354 0.45 9.28 29.67
N PHE A 355 -0.54 9.82 30.40
CA PHE A 355 -0.66 11.26 30.52
C PHE A 355 0.65 11.75 31.13
N GLN A 356 1.52 12.34 30.31
CA GLN A 356 2.58 13.22 30.79
C GLN A 356 1.92 14.30 31.66
N LYS A 357 1.98 14.10 32.97
CA LYS A 357 1.84 15.17 33.95
C LYS A 357 3.10 16.00 33.85
N ASP A 358 3.05 17.03 33.02
CA ASP A 358 3.95 18.17 33.20
C ASP A 358 3.57 18.88 34.50
N VAL A 359 4.40 18.69 35.52
CA VAL A 359 4.40 19.49 36.73
C VAL A 359 5.26 20.73 36.46
N HIS A 360 4.62 21.82 36.04
CA HIS A 360 4.99 23.15 36.54
C HIS A 360 3.77 24.07 36.58
N GLY A 361 3.60 24.72 37.73
CA GLY A 361 2.35 25.32 38.17
C GLY A 361 1.91 26.55 37.37
N ASN A 362 0.59 26.71 37.29
CA ASN A 362 -0.03 27.86 37.92
C ASN A 362 -1.50 27.58 38.22
N SER A 363 -1.83 27.81 39.49
CA SER A 363 -3.18 27.92 40.04
C SER A 363 -4.03 28.85 39.19
N LEU A 364 -5.24 28.42 38.82
CA LEU A 364 -6.42 29.28 38.77
C LEU A 364 -7.68 28.43 38.93
N ASN A 365 -8.38 28.73 40.01
CA ASN A 365 -9.63 28.14 40.47
C ASN A 365 -10.74 28.30 39.42
N PHE A 366 -11.58 27.27 39.25
CA PHE A 366 -13.01 27.49 39.12
C PHE A 366 -13.80 26.31 39.73
N SER A 367 -14.91 26.69 40.32
CA SER A 367 -15.62 26.09 41.44
C SER A 367 -16.54 24.91 41.10
N LYS A 368 -16.58 23.96 42.05
CA LYS A 368 -17.75 23.20 42.55
C LYS A 368 -19.10 23.50 41.87
N ALA A 369 -19.73 22.44 41.37
CA ALA A 369 -21.17 22.24 41.53
C ALA A 369 -21.43 20.79 41.95
N LYS A 370 -21.89 20.62 43.19
CA LYS A 370 -22.42 19.39 43.76
C LYS A 370 -23.86 19.23 43.29
N HIS A 371 -24.27 18.02 42.92
CA HIS A 371 -25.63 17.52 43.17
C HIS A 371 -25.57 16.03 43.50
N THR A 372 -25.56 15.74 44.79
CA THR A 372 -26.17 14.56 45.43
C THR A 372 -27.66 14.91 45.65
N THR A 373 -28.67 14.04 45.63
CA THR A 373 -28.98 12.89 46.52
C THR A 373 -30.33 12.28 46.02
N GLN A 374 -30.43 10.96 45.80
CA GLN A 374 -31.02 9.92 46.69
C GLN A 374 -32.52 9.61 46.51
N ALA A 375 -32.83 8.32 46.27
CA ALA A 375 -33.73 7.45 47.06
C ALA A 375 -33.68 6.01 46.46
N SER A 376 -32.98 5.00 47.02
CA SER A 376 -33.37 4.06 48.12
C SER A 376 -34.53 3.10 47.75
N GLN A 377 -34.51 1.77 47.94
CA GLN A 377 -33.73 0.87 48.81
C GLN A 377 -34.06 -0.65 48.57
N LYS A 378 -33.03 -1.52 48.77
CA LYS A 378 -33.03 -2.90 49.40
C LYS A 378 -33.65 -4.11 48.63
N ARG A 379 -33.06 -5.32 48.59
CA ARG A 379 -32.07 -6.05 49.43
C ARG A 379 -31.46 -7.30 48.71
N GLU A 380 -30.14 -7.51 48.77
CA GLU A 380 -29.35 -8.66 49.38
C GLU A 380 -29.45 -10.04 48.65
N ASN A 381 -28.44 -10.87 48.35
CA ASN A 381 -26.99 -11.09 48.64
C ASN A 381 -26.40 -11.84 47.42
N SER A 382 -25.10 -11.80 47.03
CA SER A 382 -23.92 -12.27 47.76
C SER A 382 -22.62 -11.79 47.07
N LEU A 383 -21.69 -11.26 47.86
CA LEU A 383 -20.32 -10.87 47.47
C LEU A 383 -19.33 -12.01 47.76
N SER A 384 -18.42 -12.26 46.83
CA SER A 384 -17.06 -12.71 47.12
C SER A 384 -16.09 -11.95 46.21
N HIS A 385 -15.41 -10.95 46.81
CA HIS A 385 -14.26 -10.26 46.24
C HIS A 385 -13.11 -11.24 45.96
N PRO A 386 -12.30 -11.04 44.91
CA PRO A 386 -10.87 -11.31 45.02
C PRO A 386 -10.15 -10.03 45.46
N ALA A 387 -9.26 -10.22 46.43
CA ALA A 387 -8.37 -9.20 46.96
C ALA A 387 -7.45 -8.63 45.88
N ALA A 388 -7.15 -7.35 46.02
CA ALA A 388 -6.08 -6.68 45.31
C ALA A 388 -4.74 -7.26 45.79
N ASP A 389 -4.24 -8.25 45.06
CA ASP A 389 -2.86 -8.71 45.21
C ASP A 389 -1.96 -7.80 44.38
N ASN A 390 -1.29 -6.87 45.07
CA ASN A 390 -0.18 -6.10 44.52
C ASN A 390 1.02 -7.03 44.31
N ASN A 391 1.04 -7.73 43.18
CA ASN A 391 2.21 -8.45 42.70
C ASN A 391 2.71 -7.77 41.41
N PRO A 392 3.90 -7.14 41.37
CA PRO A 392 4.45 -6.52 40.17
C PRO A 392 4.95 -7.53 39.11
N ASN A 393 4.70 -8.83 39.30
CA ASN A 393 5.26 -9.92 38.50
C ASN A 393 4.20 -10.70 37.70
N LEU A 394 3.22 -10.01 37.11
CA LEU A 394 2.48 -10.59 35.99
C LEU A 394 3.15 -10.11 34.70
N SER A 395 4.18 -10.84 34.25
CA SER A 395 4.62 -10.77 32.86
C SER A 395 3.38 -10.75 31.98
N SER A 396 3.20 -9.71 31.18
CA SER A 396 2.10 -9.57 30.23
C SER A 396 1.89 -10.91 29.54
N LYS A 397 0.76 -11.59 29.78
CA LYS A 397 0.39 -12.76 28.97
C LYS A 397 0.41 -12.27 27.53
N ILE A 398 1.41 -12.67 26.75
CA ILE A 398 1.52 -12.33 25.34
C ILE A 398 0.28 -12.93 24.70
N GLY A 399 -0.71 -12.09 24.39
CA GLY A 399 -1.93 -12.55 23.75
C GLY A 399 -1.59 -13.14 22.39
N HIS A 400 -2.20 -14.27 22.03
CA HIS A 400 -2.01 -14.90 20.72
C HIS A 400 -2.86 -14.21 19.64
N TYR A 401 -2.66 -12.91 19.43
CA TYR A 401 -3.45 -12.11 18.49
C TYR A 401 -2.63 -10.94 17.90
N LEU A 402 -3.19 -10.31 16.86
CA LEU A 402 -2.72 -9.04 16.30
C LEU A 402 -3.66 -7.90 16.68
N CYS A 403 -3.12 -6.74 17.04
CA CYS A 403 -3.93 -5.56 17.34
C CYS A 403 -4.15 -4.74 16.07
N LEU A 404 -5.38 -4.69 15.59
CA LEU A 404 -5.77 -3.95 14.38
C LEU A 404 -6.27 -2.52 14.68
N GLY A 405 -6.24 -2.09 15.95
CA GLY A 405 -6.68 -0.75 16.36
C GLY A 405 -7.19 -0.65 17.79
N SER A 406 -7.39 0.57 18.28
CA SER A 406 -8.28 0.82 19.43
C SER A 406 -9.65 1.26 18.92
N GLN A 407 -10.73 0.54 19.26
CA GLN A 407 -12.05 1.13 19.13
C GLN A 407 -12.23 2.14 20.27
N GLY A 408 -12.64 3.37 19.96
CA GLY A 408 -12.81 4.45 20.94
C GLY A 408 -13.76 4.16 22.12
N ASN A 409 -14.43 3.00 22.11
CA ASN A 409 -15.28 2.49 23.20
C ASN A 409 -14.57 1.52 24.16
N GLY A 410 -13.26 1.28 24.04
CA GLY A 410 -12.53 0.35 24.90
C GLY A 410 -12.68 -1.13 24.53
N ALA A 411 -13.34 -1.44 23.40
CA ALA A 411 -13.38 -2.80 22.85
C ALA A 411 -12.07 -3.13 22.12
N SER A 412 -11.50 -4.30 22.40
CA SER A 412 -10.29 -4.80 21.76
C SER A 412 -10.57 -5.18 20.29
N ASN A 413 -9.81 -4.60 19.36
CA ASN A 413 -9.88 -4.92 17.93
C ASN A 413 -8.76 -5.91 17.58
N ASN A 414 -8.85 -7.11 18.15
CA ASN A 414 -7.80 -8.13 18.08
C ASN A 414 -8.17 -9.18 17.04
N LEU A 415 -7.27 -9.44 16.09
CA LEU A 415 -7.40 -10.52 15.12
C LEU A 415 -6.73 -11.78 15.67
N TYR A 416 -7.51 -12.84 15.80
CA TYR A 416 -7.02 -14.15 16.21
C TYR A 416 -6.76 -15.02 14.98
N PRO A 417 -5.79 -15.95 15.03
CA PRO A 417 -5.59 -16.93 13.96
C PRO A 417 -6.89 -17.67 13.56
N GLU A 418 -7.73 -17.98 14.54
CA GLU A 418 -9.00 -18.68 14.38
C GLU A 418 -10.01 -17.92 13.51
N ASP A 419 -9.94 -16.58 13.47
CA ASP A 419 -10.81 -15.74 12.64
C ASP A 419 -10.58 -15.97 11.14
N LEU A 420 -9.39 -16.45 10.76
CA LEU A 420 -9.04 -16.72 9.36
C LEU A 420 -9.32 -18.16 8.92
N VAL A 421 -9.56 -19.08 9.87
CA VAL A 421 -9.82 -20.50 9.60
C VAL A 421 -11.01 -20.72 8.64
N PRO A 422 -12.14 -19.99 8.73
CA PRO A 422 -13.24 -20.18 7.79
C PRO A 422 -12.85 -19.95 6.32
N PHE A 423 -11.81 -19.17 6.06
CA PHE A 423 -11.35 -18.80 4.73
C PHE A 423 -10.33 -19.76 4.13
N THR A 424 -9.81 -20.72 4.91
CA THR A 424 -8.93 -21.80 4.39
C THR A 424 -9.68 -22.78 3.49
N ARG A 425 -11.00 -22.63 3.32
CA ARG A 425 -11.79 -23.32 2.27
C ARG A 425 -11.38 -22.91 0.85
N LYS A 426 -10.61 -21.85 0.72
CA LYS A 426 -9.97 -21.39 -0.51
C LYS A 426 -8.46 -21.34 -0.28
N PRO A 427 -7.63 -21.44 -1.33
CA PRO A 427 -6.19 -21.28 -1.18
C PRO A 427 -5.84 -19.89 -0.63
N LEU A 428 -5.02 -19.86 0.42
CA LEU A 428 -4.55 -18.62 1.06
C LEU A 428 -3.03 -18.56 1.08
N PHE A 429 -2.51 -17.36 0.78
CA PHE A 429 -1.14 -16.96 1.09
C PHE A 429 -1.21 -15.85 2.14
N LEU A 430 -0.64 -16.05 3.32
CA LEU A 430 -0.67 -15.06 4.39
C LEU A 430 0.74 -14.50 4.62
N VAL A 431 0.85 -13.19 4.74
CA VAL A 431 2.06 -12.50 5.17
C VAL A 431 1.73 -11.76 6.46
N ILE A 432 2.26 -12.25 7.58
CA ILE A 432 2.05 -11.67 8.91
C ILE A 432 3.32 -10.96 9.34
N ASP A 433 3.26 -9.64 9.25
CA ASP A 433 4.33 -8.72 9.63
C ASP A 433 4.02 -8.11 11.00
N SER A 434 4.50 -8.76 12.05
CA SER A 434 4.21 -8.43 13.43
C SER A 434 5.31 -8.87 14.38
N ASP A 435 5.49 -8.12 15.47
CA ASP A 435 6.28 -8.56 16.63
C ASP A 435 5.66 -9.77 17.35
N ASN A 436 4.43 -10.17 17.00
CA ASN A 436 3.76 -11.36 17.51
C ASN A 436 3.29 -12.31 16.38
N SER A 437 3.98 -12.29 15.24
CA SER A 437 3.65 -13.12 14.06
C SER A 437 3.52 -14.62 14.39
N ARG A 438 4.31 -15.11 15.36
CA ARG A 438 4.28 -16.50 15.85
C ARG A 438 2.93 -16.98 16.39
N ALA A 439 2.02 -16.07 16.76
CA ALA A 439 0.67 -16.45 17.15
C ALA A 439 -0.02 -17.26 16.03
N PHE A 440 0.34 -17.00 14.76
CA PHE A 440 -0.19 -17.67 13.58
C PHE A 440 0.55 -18.98 13.24
N LYS A 441 1.70 -19.25 13.87
CA LYS A 441 2.39 -20.54 13.81
C LYS A 441 1.79 -21.56 14.77
N ALA A 442 1.50 -21.13 15.99
CA ALA A 442 1.12 -21.98 17.11
C ALA A 442 -0.40 -22.08 17.30
N GLY A 443 -1.12 -22.50 16.27
CA GLY A 443 -2.49 -23.00 16.43
C GLY A 443 -2.51 -24.25 17.32
N LEU A 444 -2.52 -24.03 18.63
CA LEU A 444 -2.60 -24.98 19.75
C LEU A 444 -1.42 -25.95 19.94
N SER A 445 -0.51 -25.59 20.84
CA SER A 445 0.35 -26.59 21.49
C SER A 445 -0.40 -27.28 22.64
N LYS A 446 -0.49 -28.62 22.54
CA LYS A 446 -0.55 -29.63 23.60
C LYS A 446 -1.84 -29.89 24.41
N LEU A 447 -2.97 -29.22 24.19
CA LEU A 447 -4.26 -29.71 24.74
C LEU A 447 -5.38 -29.67 23.69
N ASP A 448 -5.64 -30.84 23.09
CA ASP A 448 -6.92 -31.38 22.61
C ASP A 448 -7.79 -30.72 21.50
N LEU A 449 -7.34 -29.73 20.73
CA LEU A 449 -7.93 -29.48 19.40
C LEU A 449 -6.91 -28.77 18.47
N ASN A 450 -6.31 -29.48 17.50
CA ASN A 450 -5.44 -28.88 16.48
C ASN A 450 -6.25 -27.98 15.53
N ILE A 451 -6.38 -26.69 15.84
CA ILE A 451 -6.88 -25.70 14.87
C ILE A 451 -5.66 -24.98 14.29
N THR A 452 -5.00 -25.61 13.32
CA THR A 452 -3.93 -24.96 12.56
C THR A 452 -4.51 -24.40 11.27
N ILE A 453 -4.23 -23.12 10.96
CA ILE A 453 -4.49 -22.50 9.64
C ILE A 453 -3.74 -23.29 8.53
N HIS A 454 -2.72 -24.04 8.92
CA HIS A 454 -1.91 -24.91 8.06
C HIS A 454 -2.38 -26.37 7.98
N GLY A 455 -3.30 -26.79 8.84
CA GLY A 455 -3.77 -28.16 8.87
C GLY A 455 -4.84 -28.40 7.81
N ALA A 456 -4.71 -29.49 7.04
CA ALA A 456 -5.75 -29.93 6.09
C ALA A 456 -7.05 -30.38 6.79
N GLU A 457 -7.07 -30.43 8.13
CA GLU A 457 -8.19 -30.92 8.93
C GLU A 457 -9.48 -30.07 8.78
N ARG A 458 -9.36 -28.80 8.35
CA ARG A 458 -10.49 -27.86 8.26
C ARG A 458 -10.59 -27.12 6.91
N GLY A 459 -9.71 -27.39 5.95
CA GLY A 459 -9.64 -26.71 4.65
C GLY A 459 -8.39 -27.06 3.86
N GLU A 460 -8.04 -26.23 2.88
CA GLU A 460 -6.76 -26.28 2.17
C GLU A 460 -5.64 -25.71 3.07
N ALA A 461 -4.46 -26.33 3.06
CA ALA A 461 -3.32 -25.84 3.82
C ALA A 461 -2.83 -24.50 3.25
N SER A 462 -2.68 -23.50 4.12
CA SER A 462 -2.25 -22.14 3.71
C SER A 462 -0.73 -22.01 3.69
N ALA A 463 -0.20 -21.15 2.80
CA ALA A 463 1.19 -20.71 2.82
C ALA A 463 1.33 -19.49 3.73
N LEU A 464 2.25 -19.51 4.70
CA LEU A 464 2.49 -18.38 5.60
C LEU A 464 3.94 -17.93 5.54
N LEU A 465 4.14 -16.60 5.51
CA LEU A 465 5.39 -15.92 5.81
C LEU A 465 5.20 -15.09 7.09
N LEU A 466 6.05 -15.32 8.09
CA LEU A 466 5.97 -14.71 9.42
C LEU A 466 7.24 -13.90 9.66
N SER A 467 7.10 -12.62 10.05
CA SER A 467 8.23 -11.75 10.39
C SER A 467 8.91 -12.13 11.71
N HIS A 468 10.06 -11.51 12.00
CA HIS A 468 10.76 -11.63 13.29
C HIS A 468 9.99 -10.94 14.45
N GLU A 469 10.29 -11.31 15.70
CA GLU A 469 9.64 -10.71 16.88
C GLU A 469 10.17 -9.30 17.25
N LYS A 470 11.43 -8.98 16.93
CA LYS A 470 12.04 -7.68 17.26
C LYS A 470 12.78 -7.11 16.05
N PRO A 471 12.60 -5.82 15.72
CA PRO A 471 13.37 -5.20 14.65
C PRO A 471 14.85 -5.23 15.00
N LEU A 472 15.65 -5.77 14.08
CA LEU A 472 17.10 -5.82 14.20
C LEU A 472 17.66 -4.55 13.57
N PHE A 473 18.24 -3.68 14.39
CA PHE A 473 18.97 -2.50 13.94
C PHE A 473 20.40 -2.58 14.47
N LEU A 474 21.39 -2.43 13.58
CA LEU A 474 22.80 -2.32 13.95
C LEU A 474 23.21 -0.87 14.26
N SER A 475 22.36 0.11 13.95
CA SER A 475 22.63 1.54 14.18
C SER A 475 21.82 2.07 15.37
N ASP A 476 22.49 2.73 16.32
CA ASP A 476 21.90 3.48 17.45
C ASP A 476 21.16 4.74 17.01
N THR A 477 21.25 5.11 15.72
CA THR A 477 20.39 6.17 15.20
C THR A 477 18.98 5.62 15.11
N ASN A 478 18.06 6.23 15.85
CA ASN A 478 16.61 5.99 15.76
C ASN A 478 16.10 6.29 14.34
N VAL A 479 16.45 5.45 13.36
CA VAL A 479 15.83 5.40 12.03
C VAL A 479 14.63 4.48 12.16
N THR A 480 13.75 4.78 13.11
CA THR A 480 12.37 4.26 13.20
C THR A 480 11.50 4.84 12.08
N SER A 481 12.09 5.42 11.03
CA SER A 481 11.42 6.26 10.04
C SER A 481 11.19 5.58 8.68
N GLY A 482 11.26 4.25 8.59
CA GLY A 482 11.33 3.53 7.31
C GLY A 482 10.21 2.54 6.98
N GLY A 483 9.16 2.42 7.80
CA GLY A 483 8.19 1.32 7.70
C GLY A 483 8.74 0.00 8.25
N SER A 484 8.07 -1.11 7.99
CA SER A 484 8.52 -2.44 8.44
C SER A 484 9.75 -2.92 7.65
N GLN A 485 10.78 -3.36 8.38
CA GLN A 485 11.97 -3.99 7.81
C GLN A 485 11.64 -5.28 7.06
N PHE A 486 10.75 -6.11 7.60
CA PHE A 486 10.36 -7.37 6.96
C PHE A 486 9.65 -7.10 5.63
N THR A 487 8.68 -6.18 5.63
CA THR A 487 8.00 -5.76 4.41
C THR A 487 8.99 -5.18 3.40
N TYR A 488 9.94 -4.35 3.87
CA TYR A 488 10.94 -3.78 2.98
C TYR A 488 11.82 -4.84 2.32
N PHE A 489 12.21 -5.90 3.04
CA PHE A 489 12.94 -7.03 2.45
C PHE A 489 12.11 -7.77 1.38
N LEU A 490 10.81 -7.94 1.60
CA LEU A 490 9.91 -8.60 0.64
C LEU A 490 9.69 -7.76 -0.62
N THR A 491 9.73 -6.43 -0.52
CA THR A 491 9.42 -5.54 -1.65
C THR A 491 10.64 -4.95 -2.33
N ALA A 492 11.75 -4.76 -1.61
CA ALA A 492 13.01 -4.20 -2.08
C ALA A 492 14.22 -4.79 -1.30
N PRO A 493 14.56 -6.08 -1.52
CA PRO A 493 15.51 -6.82 -0.70
C PRO A 493 16.89 -6.16 -0.56
N LEU A 494 17.48 -5.69 -1.65
CA LEU A 494 18.81 -5.06 -1.59
C LEU A 494 18.76 -3.74 -0.81
N GLN A 495 17.75 -2.91 -1.06
CA GLN A 495 17.58 -1.64 -0.34
C GLN A 495 17.35 -1.85 1.16
N ALA A 496 16.57 -2.87 1.52
CA ALA A 496 16.38 -3.30 2.91
C ALA A 496 17.69 -3.77 3.55
N PHE A 497 18.54 -4.49 2.81
CA PHE A 497 19.88 -4.88 3.26
C PHE A 497 20.75 -3.66 3.55
N TYR A 498 20.82 -2.69 2.64
CA TYR A 498 21.60 -1.47 2.85
C TYR A 498 21.10 -0.69 4.07
N GLN A 499 19.78 -0.54 4.22
CA GLN A 499 19.18 0.12 5.38
C GLN A 499 19.51 -0.62 6.69
N LEU A 500 19.42 -1.96 6.70
CA LEU A 500 19.72 -2.79 7.87
C LEU A 500 21.17 -2.62 8.36
N ILE A 501 22.13 -2.58 7.43
CA ILE A 501 23.56 -2.44 7.75
C ILE A 501 23.95 -0.98 8.00
N GLY A 502 23.10 -0.01 7.65
CA GLY A 502 23.39 1.42 7.80
C GLY A 502 24.32 1.96 6.72
N LEU A 503 24.33 1.34 5.54
CA LEU A 503 25.06 1.84 4.38
C LEU A 503 24.39 3.11 3.83
N SER A 504 25.20 4.04 3.32
CA SER A 504 24.71 5.28 2.71
C SER A 504 23.79 4.99 1.52
N SER A 505 22.83 5.88 1.29
CA SER A 505 21.98 5.89 0.10
C SER A 505 22.69 6.41 -1.15
N ASP A 506 23.77 7.17 -0.98
CA ASP A 506 24.59 7.72 -2.06
C ASP A 506 25.71 6.72 -2.40
N ILE A 507 25.36 5.70 -3.19
CA ILE A 507 26.25 4.60 -3.59
C ILE A 507 26.66 4.82 -5.04
N GLU A 508 27.88 4.42 -5.39
CA GLU A 508 28.31 4.39 -6.79
C GLU A 508 27.42 3.44 -7.61
N PRO A 509 26.84 3.88 -8.75
CA PRO A 509 25.91 3.09 -9.55
C PRO A 509 26.43 1.70 -9.92
N ASP A 510 27.72 1.58 -10.21
CA ASP A 510 28.36 0.33 -10.60
C ASP A 510 28.43 -0.67 -9.43
N VAL A 511 28.71 -0.20 -8.22
CA VAL A 511 28.72 -1.03 -7.00
C VAL A 511 27.32 -1.56 -6.72
N TYR A 512 26.30 -0.70 -6.82
CA TYR A 512 24.91 -1.09 -6.63
C TYR A 512 24.48 -2.13 -7.68
N SER A 513 24.73 -1.87 -8.97
CA SER A 513 24.43 -2.79 -10.07
C SER A 513 25.07 -4.17 -9.89
N ASN A 514 26.34 -4.20 -9.45
CA ASN A 514 27.05 -5.44 -9.16
C ASN A 514 26.43 -6.23 -8.00
N ALA A 515 26.12 -5.56 -6.88
CA ALA A 515 25.44 -6.18 -5.74
C ALA A 515 24.08 -6.76 -6.15
N GLU A 516 23.42 -6.10 -7.09
CA GLU A 516 22.14 -6.49 -7.61
C GLU A 516 22.20 -7.69 -8.55
N SER A 517 23.25 -7.80 -9.35
CA SER A 517 23.55 -8.98 -10.16
C SER A 517 23.80 -10.21 -9.27
N LEU A 518 24.51 -10.03 -8.14
CA LEU A 518 24.72 -11.09 -7.16
C LEU A 518 23.40 -11.53 -6.53
N LEU A 519 22.56 -10.59 -6.10
CA LEU A 519 21.25 -10.91 -5.56
C LEU A 519 20.38 -11.62 -6.61
N SER A 520 20.35 -11.13 -7.85
CA SER A 520 19.57 -11.74 -8.94
C SER A 520 20.03 -13.17 -9.20
N SER A 521 21.35 -13.42 -9.19
CA SER A 521 21.94 -14.75 -9.33
C SER A 521 21.53 -15.68 -8.18
N ALA A 522 21.53 -15.17 -6.94
CA ALA A 522 21.08 -15.94 -5.77
C ALA A 522 19.59 -16.32 -5.86
N LEU A 523 18.74 -15.38 -6.27
CA LEU A 523 17.29 -15.62 -6.44
C LEU A 523 17.03 -16.71 -7.50
N VAL A 524 17.74 -16.67 -8.63
CA VAL A 524 17.65 -17.70 -9.68
C VAL A 524 18.11 -19.07 -9.18
N GLU A 525 19.23 -19.13 -8.45
CA GLU A 525 19.73 -20.41 -7.92
C GLU A 525 18.77 -20.99 -6.87
N TRP A 526 18.22 -20.18 -5.98
CA TRP A 526 17.20 -20.63 -5.02
C TRP A 526 15.91 -21.08 -5.70
N GLU A 527 15.48 -20.42 -6.78
CA GLU A 527 14.35 -20.88 -7.58
C GLU A 527 14.59 -22.30 -8.11
N VAL A 528 15.75 -22.54 -8.73
CA VAL A 528 16.12 -23.88 -9.23
C VAL A 528 16.14 -24.90 -8.10
N LEU A 529 16.72 -24.57 -6.94
CA LEU A 529 16.76 -25.46 -5.78
C LEU A 529 15.38 -25.80 -5.24
N LEU A 530 14.45 -24.84 -5.19
CA LEU A 530 13.06 -25.10 -4.77
C LEU A 530 12.38 -26.04 -5.76
N CYS A 531 12.52 -25.78 -7.05
CA CYS A 531 11.76 -26.47 -8.10
C CYS A 531 12.27 -27.89 -8.38
N THR A 532 13.54 -28.16 -8.06
CA THR A 532 14.17 -29.49 -8.16
C THR A 532 14.15 -30.28 -6.84
N SER A 533 13.68 -29.66 -5.74
CA SER A 533 13.70 -30.31 -4.43
C SER A 533 12.65 -31.41 -4.30
N ASN A 534 13.09 -32.58 -3.84
CA ASN A 534 12.21 -33.69 -3.48
C ASN A 534 11.50 -33.50 -2.11
N SER A 535 11.88 -32.50 -1.32
CA SER A 535 11.27 -32.21 -0.03
C SER A 535 10.38 -30.97 -0.05
N LEU A 536 10.11 -30.39 -1.23
CA LEU A 536 9.20 -29.26 -1.36
C LEU A 536 7.77 -29.70 -1.03
N ASP A 537 7.13 -28.99 -0.11
CA ASP A 537 5.73 -29.21 0.24
C ASP A 537 4.79 -28.86 -0.93
N GLN A 538 3.68 -29.58 -1.07
CA GLN A 538 2.69 -29.36 -2.12
C GLN A 538 2.14 -27.93 -2.12
N VAL A 539 1.94 -27.32 -0.95
CA VAL A 539 1.46 -25.92 -0.84
C VAL A 539 2.38 -24.97 -1.60
N TRP A 540 3.69 -25.10 -1.41
CA TRP A 540 4.66 -24.28 -2.14
C TRP A 540 4.70 -24.62 -3.62
N ALA A 541 4.62 -25.90 -3.99
CA ALA A 541 4.63 -26.34 -5.39
C ALA A 541 3.47 -25.74 -6.19
N GLN A 542 2.27 -25.64 -5.60
CA GLN A 542 1.09 -25.05 -6.24
C GLN A 542 1.23 -23.54 -6.49
N ILE A 543 2.04 -22.85 -5.68
CA ILE A 543 2.15 -21.40 -5.63
C ILE A 543 3.36 -20.86 -6.41
N LEU A 544 4.47 -21.61 -6.46
CA LEU A 544 5.73 -21.16 -7.10
C LEU A 544 5.61 -20.84 -8.59
N THR A 545 4.56 -21.31 -9.26
CA THR A 545 4.28 -20.96 -10.66
C THR A 545 3.75 -19.53 -10.83
N ASP A 546 3.20 -18.94 -9.77
CA ASP A 546 2.76 -17.56 -9.80
C ASP A 546 3.97 -16.62 -9.65
N PRO A 547 4.21 -15.71 -10.61
CA PRO A 547 5.41 -14.88 -10.63
C PRO A 547 5.50 -13.96 -9.39
N PHE A 548 4.39 -13.37 -8.94
CA PHE A 548 4.39 -12.47 -7.79
C PHE A 548 4.65 -13.23 -6.48
N LEU A 549 3.98 -14.37 -6.27
CA LEU A 549 4.18 -15.16 -5.06
C LEU A 549 5.57 -15.81 -5.02
N ARG A 550 6.06 -16.33 -6.16
CA ARG A 550 7.43 -16.82 -6.31
C ARG A 550 8.45 -15.77 -5.91
N ARG A 551 8.30 -14.54 -6.42
CA ARG A 551 9.15 -13.40 -6.06
C ARG A 551 9.17 -13.14 -4.56
N LEU A 552 8.00 -13.12 -3.90
CA LEU A 552 7.92 -12.94 -2.45
C LEU A 552 8.63 -14.07 -1.68
N ILE A 553 8.48 -15.32 -2.12
CA ILE A 553 9.14 -16.49 -1.50
C ILE A 553 10.67 -16.39 -1.61
N LEU A 554 11.21 -16.07 -2.79
CA LEU A 554 12.65 -15.94 -3.00
C LEU A 554 13.25 -14.78 -2.19
N ARG A 555 12.53 -13.66 -2.11
CA ARG A 555 12.93 -12.51 -1.28
C ARG A 555 12.83 -12.79 0.21
N PHE A 556 11.85 -13.62 0.63
CA PHE A 556 11.78 -14.13 1.99
C PHE A 556 13.00 -15.00 2.34
N ILE A 557 13.47 -15.86 1.43
CA ILE A 557 14.69 -16.65 1.64
C ILE A 557 15.88 -15.72 1.89
N PHE A 558 16.03 -14.68 1.07
CA PHE A 558 17.07 -13.66 1.28
C PHE A 558 16.94 -12.97 2.65
N CYS A 559 15.75 -12.47 2.98
CA CYS A 559 15.45 -11.83 4.27
C CYS A 559 15.87 -12.71 5.46
N ARG A 560 15.38 -13.96 5.46
CA ARG A 560 15.65 -14.94 6.51
C ARG A 560 17.14 -15.28 6.60
N ALA A 561 17.84 -15.39 5.47
CA ALA A 561 19.27 -15.66 5.44
C ALA A 561 20.10 -14.51 6.02
N VAL A 562 19.83 -13.27 5.58
CA VAL A 562 20.50 -12.06 6.07
C VAL A 562 20.33 -11.91 7.57
N LEU A 563 19.09 -11.97 8.06
CA LEU A 563 18.79 -11.79 9.49
C LEU A 563 19.35 -12.93 10.35
N CYS A 564 19.41 -14.17 9.84
CA CYS A 564 20.01 -15.30 10.55
C CYS A 564 21.53 -15.19 10.69
N LEU A 565 22.21 -14.64 9.69
CA LEU A 565 23.67 -14.55 9.66
C LEU A 565 24.21 -13.24 10.25
N LEU A 566 23.33 -12.25 10.48
CA LEU A 566 23.69 -10.99 11.09
C LEU A 566 24.24 -11.19 12.51
N ARG A 567 25.34 -10.49 12.84
CA ARG A 567 25.83 -10.47 14.23
C ARG A 567 24.82 -9.71 15.08
N SER A 568 24.24 -10.37 16.09
CA SER A 568 23.43 -9.69 17.10
C SER A 568 24.37 -8.93 18.03
N THR A 569 24.23 -7.60 18.09
CA THR A 569 24.86 -6.75 19.13
C THR A 569 24.23 -6.97 20.51
N THR A 570 23.02 -7.53 20.55
CA THR A 570 22.30 -7.84 21.78
C THR A 570 22.63 -9.27 22.22
N GLY A 571 23.27 -9.44 23.39
CA GLY A 571 23.59 -10.73 23.99
C GLY A 571 22.38 -11.58 24.42
N ASP A 572 21.18 -11.27 23.94
CA ASP A 572 19.95 -12.01 24.19
C ASP A 572 19.82 -13.15 23.19
N SER A 573 19.79 -14.38 23.72
CA SER A 573 19.76 -15.65 23.01
C SER A 573 18.42 -15.98 22.31
N THR A 574 17.49 -15.03 22.18
CA THR A 574 16.12 -15.30 21.72
C THR A 574 15.57 -14.26 20.74
N VAL A 575 16.36 -13.85 19.74
CA VAL A 575 15.77 -13.18 18.57
C VAL A 575 15.14 -14.25 17.67
N HIS A 576 13.82 -14.36 17.71
CA HIS A 576 13.07 -15.22 16.81
C HIS A 576 13.14 -14.67 15.38
N LEU A 577 13.73 -15.47 14.49
CA LEU A 577 13.94 -15.16 13.07
C LEU A 577 12.64 -15.27 12.26
N PRO A 578 12.57 -14.70 11.05
CA PRO A 578 11.44 -14.93 10.16
C PRO A 578 11.27 -16.42 9.84
N GLU A 579 10.02 -16.87 9.81
CA GLU A 579 9.66 -18.27 9.58
C GLU A 579 8.59 -18.40 8.51
N CYS A 580 8.50 -19.58 7.92
CA CYS A 580 7.49 -19.90 6.91
C CYS A 580 6.84 -21.25 7.23
N LEU A 581 5.59 -21.41 6.83
CA LEU A 581 4.83 -22.63 7.02
C LEU A 581 4.03 -22.95 5.75
N PRO A 582 4.12 -24.18 5.21
CA PRO A 582 5.04 -25.26 5.62
C PRO A 582 6.53 -24.86 5.53
N SER A 583 7.42 -25.60 6.18
CA SER A 583 8.86 -25.28 6.13
C SER A 583 9.41 -25.46 4.71
N LEU A 584 10.18 -24.49 4.23
CA LEU A 584 10.94 -24.63 2.97
C LEU A 584 12.06 -25.68 3.10
N PRO A 585 12.49 -26.31 1.98
CA PRO A 585 13.57 -27.30 1.98
C PRO A 585 14.88 -26.83 2.61
N ASP A 586 15.65 -27.76 3.20
CA ASP A 586 16.95 -27.47 3.81
C ASP A 586 17.99 -26.91 2.81
N SER A 587 17.82 -27.18 1.51
CA SER A 587 18.69 -26.64 0.44
C SER A 587 18.73 -25.11 0.41
N VAL A 588 17.63 -24.44 0.75
CA VAL A 588 17.52 -22.98 0.81
C VAL A 588 17.57 -22.43 2.23
N SER A 589 17.85 -23.28 3.23
CA SER A 589 18.00 -22.87 4.62
C SER A 589 19.16 -21.88 4.79
N PRO A 590 19.09 -20.91 5.73
CA PRO A 590 20.22 -20.04 6.08
C PRO A 590 21.51 -20.78 6.45
N LYS A 591 21.40 -22.05 6.86
CA LYS A 591 22.56 -22.89 7.20
C LYS A 591 23.18 -23.58 5.99
N SER A 592 22.48 -23.63 4.84
CA SER A 592 22.99 -24.28 3.64
C SER A 592 24.24 -23.57 3.11
N ALA A 593 25.15 -24.33 2.49
CA ALA A 593 26.38 -23.77 1.96
C ALA A 593 26.11 -22.75 0.83
N VAL A 594 25.14 -23.04 -0.04
CA VAL A 594 24.72 -22.18 -1.16
C VAL A 594 24.21 -20.83 -0.64
N THR A 595 23.25 -20.85 0.28
CA THR A 595 22.67 -19.63 0.85
C THR A 595 23.73 -18.81 1.59
N ARG A 596 24.60 -19.45 2.40
CA ARG A 596 25.69 -18.74 3.10
C ARG A 596 26.68 -18.10 2.13
N ASN A 597 27.03 -18.78 1.05
CA ASN A 597 27.98 -18.27 0.06
C ASN A 597 27.43 -17.00 -0.63
N HIS A 598 26.15 -16.99 -1.03
CA HIS A 598 25.53 -15.80 -1.62
C HIS A 598 25.54 -14.60 -0.68
N ILE A 599 25.20 -14.80 0.60
CA ILE A 599 25.26 -13.71 1.59
C ILE A 599 26.71 -13.27 1.84
N HIS A 600 27.67 -14.21 1.87
CA HIS A 600 29.10 -13.89 2.01
C HIS A 600 29.60 -13.05 0.84
N GLN A 601 29.34 -13.46 -0.40
CA GLN A 601 29.75 -12.73 -1.60
C GLN A 601 29.16 -11.33 -1.64
N LEU A 602 27.88 -11.18 -1.31
CA LEU A 602 27.23 -9.87 -1.23
C LEU A 602 27.89 -9.00 -0.15
N ALA A 603 28.09 -9.54 1.05
CA ALA A 603 28.69 -8.81 2.16
C ALA A 603 30.18 -8.44 1.90
N GLU A 604 30.93 -9.31 1.24
CA GLU A 604 32.32 -9.07 0.81
C GLU A 604 32.39 -7.94 -0.22
N ARG A 605 31.54 -8.00 -1.24
CA ARG A 605 31.47 -6.98 -2.30
C ARG A 605 31.07 -5.61 -1.78
N LEU A 606 30.24 -5.58 -0.75
CA LEU A 606 29.81 -4.35 -0.08
C LEU A 606 30.74 -3.93 1.07
N GLY A 607 31.80 -4.69 1.37
CA GLY A 607 32.76 -4.35 2.44
C GLY A 607 32.21 -4.48 3.86
N VAL A 608 31.14 -5.25 4.06
CA VAL A 608 30.37 -5.36 5.32
C VAL A 608 30.44 -6.73 5.98
N LEU A 609 31.42 -7.57 5.61
CA LEU A 609 31.62 -8.91 6.20
C LEU A 609 31.67 -8.92 7.73
N ASN A 610 32.18 -7.84 8.34
CA ASN A 610 32.30 -7.72 9.79
C ASN A 610 30.95 -7.74 10.52
N HIS A 611 29.85 -7.44 9.82
CA HIS A 611 28.48 -7.47 10.35
C HIS A 611 27.84 -8.87 10.31
N PHE A 612 28.54 -9.89 9.80
CA PHE A 612 28.01 -11.24 9.65
C PHE A 612 28.86 -12.30 10.37
N HIS A 613 28.21 -13.38 10.81
CA HIS A 613 28.83 -14.59 11.32
C HIS A 613 28.82 -15.68 10.25
N PHE A 614 29.99 -15.99 9.69
CA PHE A 614 30.20 -17.14 8.84
C PHE A 614 31.07 -18.17 9.59
N LEU A 615 30.64 -19.43 9.63
CA LEU A 615 31.46 -20.51 10.21
C LEU A 615 32.67 -20.79 9.30
N ASP A 616 33.86 -20.95 9.89
CA ASP A 616 35.19 -20.97 9.24
C ASP A 616 35.36 -21.96 8.06
N SER A 617 34.44 -22.92 7.88
CA SER A 617 34.41 -23.87 6.75
C SER A 617 34.40 -23.25 5.33
N ILE A 618 34.18 -21.94 5.18
CA ILE A 618 34.14 -21.26 3.87
C ILE A 618 35.55 -20.86 3.40
N ARG A 619 36.51 -20.65 4.33
CA ARG A 619 37.88 -20.25 3.95
C ARG A 619 38.60 -21.33 3.13
N GLU A 620 38.28 -22.61 3.34
CA GLU A 620 38.92 -23.72 2.63
C GLU A 620 38.29 -24.02 1.26
N SER A 621 37.01 -23.70 1.04
CA SER A 621 36.35 -23.92 -0.26
C SER A 621 36.61 -22.82 -1.29
N VAL A 622 37.02 -21.63 -0.86
CA VAL A 622 37.34 -20.50 -1.78
C VAL A 622 38.78 -20.58 -2.28
N GLN A 623 39.68 -21.27 -1.58
CA GLN A 623 41.06 -21.51 -2.06
C GLN A 623 41.19 -22.68 -3.06
N SER A 624 40.10 -23.40 -3.36
CA SER A 624 40.10 -24.55 -4.26
C SER A 624 39.22 -24.39 -5.51
N ARG A 625 38.85 -23.16 -5.89
CA ARG A 625 38.22 -22.85 -7.18
C ARG A 625 38.90 -21.71 -7.92
#